data_AF-A0A8H6S7B0-F1
#
_entry.id   AF-A0A8H6S7B0-F1
#
_cell.length_a   1.000
_cell.length_b   1.000
_cell.length_c   1.000
_cell.angle_alpha   90.00
_cell.angle_beta   90.00
_cell.angle_gamma   90.00
#
_symmetry.space_group_name_H-M   'P 1'
#
loop_
_entity.id
_entity.type
_entity.pdbx_description
1 polymer ?
#
loop_
_entity_poly.entity_id
_entity_poly.type
_entity_poly.pdbx_seq_one_letter_code
_entity_poly.pdbx_strand_id
1 'polypeptide(L)'
;MVPRPTTPEDGAYTQKALSFLNVLSSVPQIRDDSDEEMRKMNAHNELLEEQVAWLRTQLEETYIKHFIEKESAAKREVIFQQQLLSLVQQSQLSTVHAELFKISLPLVFTVINGDELLFSHLSHGFDGGVHTATVLTQNIVAYLQINDLATYHGSVSHFMTVFYNRRRLIGQLRARGICTIQQFNQFLTGFSISHEGYSFVDVSGLDQTEAKINAYINTFIQLPQTVRVFFAGRRNGPLYCSFLKTFSRARILGKFVMIGQYPQFNTVPEVALLVVDNVFGGSRASPIRLCRKTEK
;
A
#
# COMPACT_ATOMS: atom_id res chain seq x y z
N MET A 1 -90.37 51.67 29.46
CA MET A 1 -91.57 52.50 29.31
C MET A 1 -91.13 53.95 29.17
N VAL A 2 -91.33 54.55 27.99
CA VAL A 2 -91.45 56.01 27.68
C VAL A 2 -90.16 56.85 27.92
N PRO A 3 -89.82 57.96 27.20
CA PRO A 3 -90.51 58.73 26.14
C PRO A 3 -89.70 59.00 24.84
N ARG A 4 -90.45 59.50 23.84
CA ARG A 4 -90.01 60.16 22.60
C ARG A 4 -89.62 61.63 22.89
N PRO A 5 -88.50 62.17 22.38
CA PRO A 5 -88.28 63.62 22.25
C PRO A 5 -88.26 64.02 20.76
N THR A 6 -89.24 64.79 20.26
CA THR A 6 -89.21 66.27 20.13
C THR A 6 -87.95 66.81 19.45
N THR A 7 -88.09 67.09 18.15
CA THR A 7 -87.22 67.95 17.35
C THR A 7 -87.27 69.40 17.85
N PRO A 8 -86.12 70.10 17.85
CA PRO A 8 -86.13 71.54 17.62
C PRO A 8 -85.15 71.96 16.52
N GLU A 9 -85.71 72.71 15.56
CA GLU A 9 -85.16 73.92 14.95
C GLU A 9 -83.87 73.82 14.10
N ASP A 10 -84.09 73.43 12.85
CA ASP A 10 -83.31 73.86 11.69
C ASP A 10 -83.32 75.40 11.58
N GLY A 11 -82.16 76.04 11.71
CA GLY A 11 -82.04 77.46 11.38
C GLY A 11 -80.74 78.17 11.80
N ALA A 12 -80.02 77.68 12.81
CA ALA A 12 -78.85 78.40 13.36
C ALA A 12 -77.48 77.79 13.01
N TYR A 13 -77.42 76.55 12.52
CA TYR A 13 -76.15 75.84 12.27
C TYR A 13 -75.50 76.16 10.91
N THR A 14 -76.27 76.61 9.92
CA THR A 14 -75.76 76.86 8.56
C THR A 14 -74.96 78.16 8.43
N GLN A 15 -75.24 79.19 9.24
CA GLN A 15 -74.49 80.45 9.19
C GLN A 15 -73.12 80.37 9.90
N LYS A 16 -73.00 79.55 10.96
CA LYS A 16 -71.73 79.36 11.67
C LYS A 16 -70.76 78.47 10.87
N ALA A 17 -71.27 77.45 10.18
CA ALA A 17 -70.48 76.58 9.30
C ALA A 17 -69.89 77.34 8.10
N LEU A 18 -70.65 78.27 7.50
CA LEU A 18 -70.16 79.07 6.37
C LEU A 18 -69.11 80.12 6.78
N SER A 19 -69.18 80.66 8.02
CA SER A 19 -68.14 81.57 8.53
C SER A 19 -66.81 80.87 8.82
N PHE A 20 -66.85 79.61 9.27
CA PHE A 20 -65.64 78.81 9.49
C PHE A 20 -64.95 78.41 8.18
N LEU A 21 -65.72 78.10 7.13
CA LEU A 21 -65.16 77.77 5.82
C LEU A 21 -64.49 78.97 5.12
N ASN A 22 -64.93 80.21 5.38
CA ASN A 22 -64.32 81.42 4.82
C ASN A 22 -63.03 81.87 5.54
N VAL A 23 -62.83 81.48 6.81
CA VAL A 23 -61.55 81.74 7.52
C VAL A 23 -60.48 80.75 7.08
N LEU A 24 -60.87 79.51 6.75
CA LEU A 24 -59.94 78.48 6.24
C LEU A 24 -59.45 78.73 4.80
N SER A 25 -60.11 79.60 4.03
CA SER A 25 -59.68 79.96 2.67
C SER A 25 -58.67 81.12 2.62
N SER A 26 -58.41 81.80 3.75
CA SER A 26 -57.64 83.06 3.79
C SER A 26 -56.30 82.97 4.55
N VAL A 27 -55.78 81.76 4.84
CA VAL A 27 -54.46 81.58 5.49
C VAL A 27 -53.55 80.67 4.65
N PRO A 28 -52.80 81.22 3.68
CA PRO A 28 -51.82 80.45 2.89
C PRO A 28 -50.71 79.84 3.76
N GLN A 29 -50.32 80.53 4.83
CA GLN A 29 -49.10 80.26 5.60
C GLN A 29 -49.17 79.02 6.51
N ILE A 30 -50.37 78.58 6.92
CA ILE A 30 -50.56 77.35 7.74
C ILE A 30 -50.59 76.09 6.86
N ARG A 31 -50.99 76.22 5.58
CA ARG A 31 -50.93 75.11 4.62
C ARG A 31 -49.49 74.79 4.23
N ASP A 32 -48.67 75.82 4.02
CA ASP A 32 -47.27 75.64 3.61
C ASP A 32 -46.41 74.93 4.69
N ASP A 33 -46.61 75.24 5.98
CA ASP A 33 -45.88 74.58 7.08
C ASP A 33 -46.33 73.12 7.28
N SER A 34 -47.63 72.84 7.16
CA SER A 34 -48.17 71.47 7.26
C SER A 34 -47.73 70.59 6.09
N ASP A 35 -47.63 71.15 4.88
CA ASP A 35 -47.17 70.43 3.69
C ASP A 35 -45.67 70.12 3.79
N GLU A 36 -44.88 71.03 4.39
CA GLU A 36 -43.45 70.82 4.61
C GLU A 36 -43.16 69.75 5.68
N GLU A 37 -43.93 69.71 6.78
CA GLU A 37 -43.84 68.60 7.74
C GLU A 37 -44.25 67.26 7.14
N MET A 38 -45.29 67.25 6.29
CA MET A 38 -45.71 66.04 5.59
C MET A 38 -44.64 65.54 4.63
N ARG A 39 -43.94 66.43 3.92
CA ARG A 39 -42.79 66.07 3.08
C ARG A 39 -41.65 65.47 3.90
N LYS A 40 -41.31 66.06 5.04
CA LYS A 40 -40.26 65.53 5.93
C LYS A 40 -40.61 64.16 6.48
N MET A 41 -41.87 63.95 6.86
CA MET A 41 -42.36 62.66 7.33
C MET A 41 -42.34 61.60 6.21
N ASN A 42 -42.76 61.97 4.99
CA ASN A 42 -42.71 61.06 3.84
C ASN A 42 -41.26 60.70 3.47
N ALA A 43 -40.35 61.68 3.44
CA ALA A 43 -38.93 61.42 3.20
C ALA A 43 -38.29 60.53 4.28
N HIS A 44 -38.71 60.69 5.55
CA HIS A 44 -38.27 59.81 6.62
C HIS A 44 -38.82 58.38 6.48
N ASN A 45 -40.09 58.24 6.08
CA ASN A 45 -40.69 56.94 5.80
C ASN A 45 -39.99 56.23 4.64
N GLU A 46 -39.69 56.95 3.56
CA GLU A 46 -38.91 56.41 2.44
C GLU A 46 -37.52 55.91 2.89
N LEU A 47 -36.82 56.67 3.74
CA LEU A 47 -35.53 56.25 4.30
C LEU A 47 -35.65 55.00 5.18
N LEU A 48 -36.70 54.92 6.01
CA LEU A 48 -36.96 53.74 6.84
C LEU A 48 -37.30 52.51 5.99
N GLU A 49 -38.08 52.67 4.93
CA GLU A 49 -38.39 51.60 3.99
C GLU A 49 -37.12 51.09 3.29
N GLU A 50 -36.21 51.99 2.89
CA GLU A 50 -34.92 51.63 2.32
C GLU A 50 -34.04 50.86 3.33
N GLN A 51 -33.97 51.32 4.58
CA GLN A 51 -33.23 50.63 5.64
C GLN A 51 -33.80 49.24 5.94
N VAL A 52 -35.13 49.12 5.97
CA VAL A 52 -35.80 47.82 6.18
C VAL A 52 -35.53 46.88 5.01
N ALA A 53 -35.57 47.38 3.77
CA ALA A 53 -35.23 46.59 2.59
C ALA A 53 -33.77 46.11 2.65
N TRP A 54 -32.83 47.00 2.98
CA TRP A 54 -31.41 46.68 3.10
C TRP A 54 -31.15 45.62 4.19
N LEU A 55 -31.74 45.78 5.38
CA LEU A 55 -31.61 44.82 6.48
C LEU A 55 -32.19 43.45 6.13
N ARG A 56 -33.31 43.39 5.38
CA ARG A 56 -33.89 42.13 4.91
C ARG A 56 -32.92 41.40 3.97
N THR A 57 -32.32 42.11 3.02
CA THR A 57 -31.32 41.53 2.11
C THR A 57 -30.10 41.01 2.89
N GLN A 58 -29.57 41.79 3.83
CA GLN A 58 -28.43 41.36 4.65
C GLN A 58 -28.76 40.13 5.51
N LEU A 59 -29.97 40.03 6.05
CA LEU A 59 -30.41 38.88 6.83
C LEU A 59 -30.53 37.62 5.95
N GLU A 60 -31.06 37.74 4.74
CA GLU A 60 -31.12 36.63 3.79
C GLU A 60 -29.72 36.14 3.37
N GLU A 61 -28.81 37.06 3.07
CA GLU A 61 -27.42 36.74 2.73
C GLU A 61 -26.71 36.01 3.88
N THR A 62 -26.85 36.50 5.11
CA THR A 62 -26.25 35.84 6.29
C THR A 62 -26.87 34.48 6.57
N TYR A 63 -28.19 34.34 6.40
CA TYR A 63 -28.87 33.06 6.54
C TYR A 63 -28.35 32.02 5.55
N ILE A 64 -28.25 32.38 4.27
CA ILE A 64 -27.75 31.50 3.21
C ILE A 64 -26.29 31.10 3.48
N LYS A 65 -25.44 32.07 3.86
CA LYS A 65 -24.04 31.81 4.19
C LYS A 65 -23.90 30.82 5.33
N HIS A 66 -24.65 31.01 6.41
CA HIS A 66 -24.63 30.12 7.56
C HIS A 66 -25.18 28.73 7.23
N PHE A 67 -26.21 28.64 6.39
CA PHE A 67 -26.76 27.37 5.93
C PHE A 67 -25.71 26.56 5.14
N ILE A 68 -25.04 27.18 4.18
CA ILE A 68 -23.97 26.53 3.38
C ILE A 68 -22.80 26.12 4.28
N GLU A 69 -22.39 26.98 5.21
CA GLU A 69 -21.30 26.68 6.13
C GLU A 69 -21.64 25.46 7.01
N LYS A 70 -22.87 25.40 7.55
CA LYS A 70 -23.36 24.27 8.34
C LYS A 70 -23.39 22.97 7.52
N GLU A 71 -23.86 23.01 6.28
CA GLU A 71 -23.87 21.84 5.40
C GLU A 71 -22.44 21.37 5.06
N SER A 72 -21.53 22.31 4.80
CA SER A 72 -20.11 22.00 4.55
C SER A 72 -19.40 21.42 5.78
N ALA A 73 -19.76 21.88 6.98
CA ALA A 73 -19.25 21.33 8.23
C ALA A 73 -19.75 19.90 8.46
N ALA A 74 -21.04 19.63 8.23
CA ALA A 74 -21.59 18.28 8.32
C ALA A 74 -20.94 17.32 7.32
N LYS A 75 -20.70 17.74 6.08
CA LYS A 75 -19.98 16.93 5.07
C LYS A 75 -18.54 16.61 5.51
N ARG A 76 -17.83 17.59 6.08
CA ARG A 76 -16.47 17.39 6.60
C ARG A 76 -16.43 16.39 7.74
N GLU A 77 -17.40 16.45 8.65
CA GLU A 77 -17.49 15.50 9.77
C GLU A 77 -17.71 14.06 9.27
N VAL A 78 -18.60 13.84 8.30
CA VAL A 78 -18.82 12.51 7.72
C VAL A 78 -17.56 11.97 7.06
N ILE A 79 -16.84 12.79 6.29
CA ILE A 79 -15.58 12.40 5.65
C ILE A 79 -14.54 12.04 6.72
N PHE A 80 -14.43 12.84 7.78
CA PHE A 80 -13.50 12.60 8.88
C PHE A 80 -13.82 11.29 9.62
N GLN A 81 -15.08 11.04 9.93
CA GLN A 81 -15.51 9.78 10.55
C GLN A 81 -15.21 8.57 9.65
N GLN A 82 -15.42 8.70 8.34
CA GLN A 82 -15.10 7.64 7.39
C GLN A 82 -13.59 7.35 7.34
N GLN A 83 -12.74 8.38 7.40
CA GLN A 83 -11.28 8.23 7.48
C GLN A 83 -10.86 7.53 8.78
N LEU A 84 -11.41 7.93 9.93
CA LEU A 84 -11.13 7.27 11.21
C LEU A 84 -11.50 5.78 11.19
N LEU A 85 -12.67 5.44 10.66
CA LEU A 85 -13.11 4.04 10.54
C LEU A 85 -12.14 3.23 9.66
N SER A 86 -11.68 3.80 8.54
CA SER A 86 -10.73 3.13 7.66
C SER A 86 -9.38 2.83 8.35
N LEU A 87 -8.90 3.78 9.17
CA LEU A 87 -7.66 3.62 9.93
C LEU A 87 -7.80 2.54 11.02
N VAL A 88 -8.92 2.53 11.76
CA VAL A 88 -9.21 1.51 12.78
C VAL A 88 -9.33 0.13 12.14
N GLN A 89 -9.98 0.01 10.98
CA GLN A 89 -10.07 -1.25 10.26
C GLN A 89 -8.69 -1.73 9.80
N GLN A 90 -7.85 -0.83 9.28
CA GLN A 90 -6.47 -1.15 8.88
C GLN A 90 -5.62 -1.60 10.08
N SER A 91 -5.77 -0.96 11.24
CA SER A 91 -5.05 -1.37 12.45
C SER A 91 -5.52 -2.75 12.93
N GLN A 92 -6.82 -3.03 12.95
CA GLN A 92 -7.35 -4.35 13.33
C GLN A 92 -6.84 -5.47 12.42
N LEU A 93 -6.82 -5.24 11.10
CA LEU A 93 -6.26 -6.20 10.15
C LEU A 93 -4.76 -6.44 10.41
N SER A 94 -4.00 -5.40 10.75
CA SER A 94 -2.58 -5.55 11.09
C SER A 94 -2.36 -6.38 12.36
N THR A 95 -3.21 -6.22 13.38
CA THR A 95 -3.15 -6.99 14.63
C THR A 95 -3.51 -8.45 14.39
N VAL A 96 -4.58 -8.72 13.65
CA VAL A 96 -4.99 -10.10 13.29
C VAL A 96 -3.89 -10.78 12.46
N HIS A 97 -3.28 -10.06 11.51
CA HIS A 97 -2.13 -10.57 10.78
C HIS A 97 -0.97 -10.90 11.73
N ALA A 98 -0.61 -10.00 12.65
CA ALA A 98 0.46 -10.25 13.61
C ALA A 98 0.20 -11.48 14.50
N GLU A 99 -1.04 -11.68 14.96
CA GLU A 99 -1.42 -12.87 15.74
C GLU A 99 -1.39 -14.15 14.90
N LEU A 100 -1.85 -14.12 13.65
CA LEU A 100 -1.71 -15.25 12.71
C LEU A 100 -0.23 -15.58 12.44
N PHE A 101 0.64 -14.57 12.34
CA PHE A 101 2.08 -14.77 12.17
C PHE A 101 2.75 -15.42 13.39
N LYS A 102 2.24 -15.19 14.61
CA LYS A 102 2.72 -15.88 15.81
C LYS A 102 2.37 -17.38 15.81
N ILE A 103 1.32 -17.75 15.10
CA ILE A 103 0.85 -19.15 15.00
C ILE A 103 1.55 -19.89 13.84
N SER A 104 1.96 -19.19 12.79
CA SER A 104 2.69 -19.78 11.67
C SER A 104 4.17 -20.00 11.99
N LEU A 105 4.70 -21.20 11.74
CA LEU A 105 6.13 -21.45 11.83
C LEU A 105 6.90 -20.52 10.85
N PRO A 106 7.99 -19.87 11.30
CA PRO A 106 8.82 -19.08 10.41
C PRO A 106 9.33 -19.93 9.23
N LEU A 107 9.31 -19.36 8.03
CA LEU A 107 9.67 -20.06 6.79
C LEU A 107 11.06 -19.62 6.30
N VAL A 108 11.90 -20.59 6.01
CA VAL A 108 13.15 -20.42 5.26
C VAL A 108 13.02 -21.14 3.94
N PHE A 109 13.22 -20.40 2.85
CA PHE A 109 13.10 -20.94 1.51
C PHE A 109 14.46 -20.91 0.82
N THR A 110 14.87 -22.02 0.20
CA THR A 110 16.13 -22.13 -0.52
C THR A 110 15.88 -22.56 -1.96
N VAL A 111 16.42 -21.81 -2.90
CA VAL A 111 16.32 -22.09 -4.33
C VAL A 111 17.70 -22.30 -4.91
N ILE A 112 17.89 -23.39 -5.64
CA ILE A 112 19.15 -23.72 -6.29
C ILE A 112 18.93 -23.83 -7.80
N ASN A 113 19.73 -23.11 -8.57
CA ASN A 113 19.81 -23.27 -10.01
C ASN A 113 20.79 -24.39 -10.36
N GLY A 114 20.28 -25.62 -10.46
CA GLY A 114 21.07 -26.81 -10.77
C GLY A 114 21.64 -26.84 -12.18
N ASP A 115 21.19 -25.95 -13.07
CA ASP A 115 21.78 -25.80 -14.41
C ASP A 115 23.05 -24.94 -14.43
N GLU A 116 23.21 -24.04 -13.45
CA GLU A 116 24.38 -23.16 -13.33
C GLU A 116 25.41 -23.68 -12.33
N LEU A 117 24.95 -24.41 -11.30
CA LEU A 117 25.78 -24.96 -10.23
C LEU A 117 25.70 -26.48 -10.22
N LEU A 118 26.83 -27.13 -10.52
CA LEU A 118 26.97 -28.57 -10.41
C LEU A 118 27.32 -28.94 -8.97
N PHE A 119 26.71 -30.00 -8.43
CA PHE A 119 27.11 -30.54 -7.13
C PHE A 119 28.43 -31.33 -7.24
N SER A 120 29.29 -31.20 -6.24
CA SER A 120 30.60 -31.88 -6.19
C SER A 120 30.49 -33.39 -5.98
N HIS A 121 29.48 -33.83 -5.22
CA HIS A 121 29.32 -35.22 -4.79
C HIS A 121 28.43 -36.07 -5.70
N LEU A 122 28.14 -35.63 -6.93
CA LEU A 122 27.29 -36.38 -7.88
C LEU A 122 27.80 -37.79 -8.18
N SER A 123 29.11 -38.00 -8.21
CA SER A 123 29.74 -39.31 -8.45
C SER A 123 29.52 -40.31 -7.31
N HIS A 124 29.22 -39.83 -6.10
CA HIS A 124 28.95 -40.67 -4.93
C HIS A 124 27.49 -41.16 -4.88
N GLY A 125 26.67 -40.82 -5.89
CA GLY A 125 25.29 -41.25 -5.99
C GLY A 125 24.48 -40.87 -4.74
N PHE A 126 23.82 -41.87 -4.15
CA PHE A 126 22.90 -41.69 -3.03
C PHE A 126 23.56 -41.02 -1.82
N ASP A 127 24.72 -41.52 -1.37
CA ASP A 127 25.44 -40.99 -0.22
C ASP A 127 25.89 -39.55 -0.46
N GLY A 128 26.27 -39.23 -1.70
CA GLY A 128 26.58 -37.87 -2.10
C GLY A 128 25.39 -36.92 -1.99
N GLY A 129 24.20 -37.39 -2.35
CA GLY A 129 22.94 -36.65 -2.23
C GLY A 129 22.61 -36.35 -0.77
N VAL A 130 22.69 -37.39 0.09
CA VAL A 130 22.46 -37.25 1.54
C VAL A 130 23.44 -36.28 2.16
N HIS A 131 24.74 -36.47 1.90
CA HIS A 131 25.79 -35.62 2.44
C HIS A 131 25.60 -34.15 2.01
N THR A 132 25.33 -33.90 0.73
CA THR A 132 25.13 -32.56 0.20
C THR A 132 23.94 -31.85 0.85
N ALA A 133 22.81 -32.57 1.02
CA ALA A 133 21.64 -32.04 1.70
C ALA A 133 21.98 -31.67 3.15
N THR A 134 22.58 -32.58 3.91
CA THR A 134 22.97 -32.36 5.31
C THR A 134 23.91 -31.15 5.48
N VAL A 135 24.96 -31.05 4.65
CA VAL A 135 25.92 -29.95 4.73
C VAL A 135 25.24 -28.61 4.41
N LEU A 136 24.37 -28.55 3.40
CA LEU A 136 23.61 -27.33 3.11
C LEU A 136 22.70 -26.92 4.28
N THR A 137 21.97 -27.88 4.86
CA THR A 137 21.11 -27.61 6.02
C THR A 137 21.92 -27.05 7.18
N GLN A 138 23.04 -27.70 7.53
CA GLN A 138 23.90 -27.28 8.65
C GLN A 138 24.43 -25.86 8.45
N ASN A 139 24.90 -25.53 7.25
CA ASN A 139 25.40 -24.19 6.94
C ASN A 139 24.30 -23.13 6.99
N ILE A 140 23.10 -23.44 6.49
CA ILE A 140 21.95 -22.53 6.55
C ILE A 140 21.52 -22.31 8.01
N VAL A 141 21.42 -23.38 8.80
CA VAL A 141 21.08 -23.27 10.23
C VAL A 141 22.12 -22.47 10.99
N ALA A 142 23.41 -22.71 10.77
CA ALA A 142 24.50 -21.95 11.39
C ALA A 142 24.45 -20.47 10.98
N TYR A 143 24.16 -20.16 9.72
CA TYR A 143 23.99 -18.80 9.25
C TYR A 143 22.84 -18.09 9.98
N LEU A 144 21.68 -18.76 10.11
CA LEU A 144 20.52 -18.23 10.83
C LEU A 144 20.83 -18.03 12.32
N GLN A 145 21.65 -18.91 12.91
CA GLN A 145 22.05 -18.83 14.33
C GLN A 145 22.81 -17.55 14.62
N ILE A 146 23.71 -17.17 13.72
CA ILE A 146 24.57 -16.00 13.87
C ILE A 146 23.82 -14.70 13.54
N ASN A 147 23.00 -14.71 12.50
CA ASN A 147 22.45 -13.46 11.93
C ASN A 147 21.01 -13.16 12.33
N ASP A 148 20.20 -14.16 12.72
CA ASP A 148 18.73 -14.04 12.76
C ASP A 148 18.04 -14.65 13.99
N LEU A 149 18.68 -15.59 14.71
CA LEU A 149 18.01 -16.44 15.69
C LEU A 149 17.81 -15.84 17.09
N ALA A 150 18.29 -14.63 17.37
CA ALA A 150 17.90 -13.93 18.60
C ALA A 150 16.39 -13.60 18.62
N THR A 151 15.70 -13.67 17.48
CA THR A 151 14.27 -13.33 17.35
C THR A 151 13.33 -14.54 17.23
N TYR A 152 13.86 -15.74 16.93
CA TYR A 152 13.04 -16.92 16.61
C TYR A 152 13.38 -18.09 17.55
N HIS A 153 12.77 -18.12 18.74
CA HIS A 153 13.00 -19.15 19.77
C HIS A 153 12.40 -20.55 19.48
N GLY A 154 12.17 -20.91 18.21
CA GLY A 154 11.42 -22.12 17.86
C GLY A 154 11.86 -22.79 16.56
N SER A 155 11.15 -23.88 16.21
CA SER A 155 11.34 -24.63 14.97
C SER A 155 11.05 -23.75 13.74
N VAL A 156 11.91 -23.84 12.73
CA VAL A 156 11.76 -23.13 11.44
C VAL A 156 11.41 -24.15 10.36
N SER A 157 10.41 -23.86 9.54
CA SER A 157 10.12 -24.67 8.35
C SER A 157 11.14 -24.35 7.26
N HIS A 158 11.92 -25.36 6.83
CA HIS A 158 12.91 -25.21 5.77
C HIS A 158 12.50 -25.98 4.50
N PHE A 159 12.28 -25.24 3.42
CA PHE A 159 12.03 -25.81 2.10
C PHE A 159 13.19 -25.51 1.16
N MET A 160 13.60 -26.52 0.40
CA MET A 160 14.68 -26.40 -0.59
C MET A 160 14.22 -26.97 -1.92
N THR A 161 14.36 -26.18 -2.99
CA THR A 161 13.99 -26.61 -4.33
C THR A 161 15.14 -26.38 -5.29
N VAL A 162 15.57 -27.46 -5.93
CA VAL A 162 16.57 -27.42 -7.00
C VAL A 162 15.86 -27.47 -8.34
N PHE A 163 15.96 -26.40 -9.12
CA PHE A 163 15.44 -26.35 -10.48
C PHE A 163 16.55 -26.68 -11.47
N TYR A 164 16.26 -27.57 -12.41
CA TYR A 164 17.22 -28.00 -13.41
C TYR A 164 16.49 -28.49 -14.65
N ASN A 165 17.16 -28.43 -15.81
CA ASN A 165 16.69 -29.09 -17.03
C ASN A 165 17.39 -30.45 -17.12
N ARG A 166 16.65 -31.53 -16.86
CA ARG A 166 17.22 -32.88 -16.77
C ARG A 166 17.97 -33.30 -18.03
N ARG A 167 17.44 -33.00 -19.21
CA ARG A 167 18.07 -33.38 -20.50
C ARG A 167 19.40 -32.66 -20.69
N ARG A 168 19.42 -31.34 -20.44
CA ARG A 168 20.63 -30.52 -20.54
C ARG A 168 21.69 -30.95 -19.54
N LEU A 169 21.29 -31.10 -18.28
CA LEU A 169 22.20 -31.43 -17.19
C LEU A 169 22.84 -32.81 -17.40
N ILE A 170 22.05 -33.84 -17.71
CA ILE A 170 22.58 -35.19 -18.00
C ILE A 170 23.55 -35.16 -19.18
N GLY A 171 23.23 -34.42 -20.25
CA GLY A 171 24.11 -34.26 -21.40
C GLY A 171 25.47 -33.65 -21.02
N GLN A 172 25.47 -32.62 -20.17
CA GLN A 172 26.68 -31.98 -19.68
C GLN A 172 27.50 -32.89 -18.75
N LEU A 173 26.83 -33.57 -17.81
CA LEU A 173 27.48 -34.49 -16.86
C LEU A 173 28.17 -35.64 -17.58
N ARG A 174 27.51 -36.22 -18.59
CA ARG A 174 28.08 -37.29 -19.42
C ARG A 174 29.25 -36.80 -20.26
N ALA A 175 29.13 -35.63 -20.90
CA ALA A 175 30.20 -35.07 -21.72
C ALA A 175 31.49 -34.78 -20.93
N ARG A 176 31.35 -34.49 -19.63
CA ARG A 176 32.47 -34.20 -18.72
C ARG A 176 32.96 -35.41 -17.93
N GLY A 177 32.30 -36.56 -18.05
CA GLY A 177 32.62 -37.76 -17.27
C GLY A 177 32.46 -37.58 -15.75
N ILE A 178 31.56 -36.69 -15.30
CA ILE A 178 31.40 -36.38 -13.87
C ILE A 178 30.70 -37.51 -13.12
N CYS A 179 29.61 -38.03 -13.69
CA CYS A 179 28.86 -39.15 -13.12
C CYS A 179 28.09 -39.91 -14.20
N THR A 180 27.68 -41.13 -13.87
CA THR A 180 26.74 -41.91 -14.68
C THR A 180 25.30 -41.43 -14.45
N ILE A 181 24.38 -41.80 -15.35
CA ILE A 181 22.94 -41.51 -15.19
C ILE A 181 22.40 -42.18 -13.91
N GLN A 182 22.88 -43.37 -13.59
CA GLN A 182 22.50 -44.10 -12.39
C GLN A 182 22.93 -43.36 -11.12
N GLN A 183 24.20 -42.93 -11.06
CA GLN A 183 24.71 -42.12 -9.94
C GLN A 183 23.92 -40.82 -9.81
N PHE A 184 23.63 -40.13 -10.92
CA PHE A 184 22.81 -38.92 -10.89
C PHE A 184 21.42 -39.17 -10.27
N ASN A 185 20.70 -40.21 -10.72
CA ASN A 185 19.39 -40.55 -10.15
C ASN A 185 19.47 -40.91 -8.66
N GLN A 186 20.48 -41.69 -8.28
CA GLN A 186 20.71 -42.05 -6.88
C GLN A 186 20.97 -40.81 -6.02
N PHE A 187 21.74 -39.85 -6.52
CA PHE A 187 21.98 -38.56 -5.87
C PHE A 187 20.68 -37.77 -5.66
N LEU A 188 19.84 -37.65 -6.68
CA LEU A 188 18.54 -36.97 -6.56
C LEU A 188 17.68 -37.61 -5.48
N THR A 189 17.64 -38.94 -5.43
CA THR A 189 16.91 -39.70 -4.42
C THR A 189 17.46 -39.43 -3.03
N GLY A 190 18.77 -39.62 -2.82
CA GLY A 190 19.42 -39.43 -1.52
C GLY A 190 19.20 -38.01 -0.96
N PHE A 191 19.34 -36.99 -1.81
CA PHE A 191 19.10 -35.61 -1.42
C PHE A 191 17.63 -35.35 -1.05
N SER A 192 16.66 -35.85 -1.83
CA SER A 192 15.24 -35.58 -1.61
C SER A 192 14.69 -36.26 -0.36
N ILE A 193 15.19 -37.46 -0.01
CA ILE A 193 14.73 -38.16 1.20
C ILE A 193 15.38 -37.63 2.48
N SER A 194 16.46 -36.85 2.37
CA SER A 194 17.20 -36.34 3.54
C SER A 194 16.37 -35.35 4.36
N HIS A 195 15.38 -34.72 3.74
CA HIS A 195 14.47 -33.81 4.41
C HIS A 195 13.15 -33.69 3.64
N GLU A 196 12.01 -33.67 4.33
CA GLU A 196 10.67 -33.64 3.71
C GLU A 196 10.42 -32.41 2.81
N GLY A 197 11.04 -31.28 3.15
CA GLY A 197 10.92 -30.03 2.39
C GLY A 197 11.80 -29.96 1.15
N TYR A 198 12.58 -31.00 0.82
CA TYR A 198 13.60 -30.95 -0.23
C TYR A 198 13.12 -31.62 -1.51
N SER A 199 13.30 -30.92 -2.63
CA SER A 199 12.76 -31.37 -3.91
C SER A 199 13.62 -30.97 -5.10
N PHE A 200 13.56 -31.81 -6.13
CA PHE A 200 14.12 -31.56 -7.44
C PHE A 200 13.00 -31.36 -8.45
N VAL A 201 13.02 -30.23 -9.16
CA VAL A 201 12.03 -29.90 -10.17
C VAL A 201 12.69 -29.90 -11.53
N ASP A 202 12.35 -30.91 -12.35
CA ASP A 202 12.72 -30.93 -13.75
C ASP A 202 11.90 -29.88 -14.51
N VAL A 203 12.61 -28.95 -15.14
CA VAL A 203 12.02 -27.90 -15.95
C VAL A 203 12.27 -28.27 -17.41
N SER A 204 11.28 -28.92 -18.00
CA SER A 204 11.28 -29.29 -19.41
C SER A 204 11.09 -28.06 -20.29
N GLY A 205 12.15 -27.64 -20.98
CA GLY A 205 12.09 -26.52 -21.94
C GLY A 205 13.38 -25.71 -21.99
N LEU A 206 13.61 -25.04 -23.11
CA LEU A 206 14.67 -24.03 -23.21
C LEU A 206 14.24 -22.82 -22.37
N ASP A 207 15.13 -22.35 -21.50
CA ASP A 207 15.02 -21.09 -20.74
C ASP A 207 13.86 -20.94 -19.75
N GLN A 208 13.12 -22.02 -19.45
CA GLN A 208 12.06 -22.00 -18.44
C GLN A 208 12.57 -22.09 -17.00
N THR A 209 13.78 -22.63 -16.77
CA THR A 209 14.38 -22.74 -15.43
C THR A 209 14.46 -21.38 -14.75
N GLU A 210 14.94 -20.37 -15.48
CA GLU A 210 15.09 -19.01 -14.95
C GLU A 210 13.73 -18.38 -14.61
N ALA A 211 12.75 -18.52 -15.50
CA ALA A 211 11.40 -18.01 -15.28
C ALA A 211 10.74 -18.63 -14.02
N LYS A 212 10.90 -19.95 -13.82
CA LYS A 212 10.38 -20.63 -12.62
C LYS A 212 11.08 -20.18 -11.35
N ILE A 213 12.41 -20.11 -11.36
CA ILE A 213 13.18 -19.59 -10.21
C ILE A 213 12.72 -18.17 -9.85
N ASN A 214 12.57 -17.30 -10.86
CA ASN A 214 12.12 -15.92 -10.67
C ASN A 214 10.71 -15.86 -10.06
N ALA A 215 9.77 -16.66 -10.57
CA ALA A 215 8.41 -16.74 -10.03
C ALA A 215 8.39 -17.24 -8.57
N TYR A 216 9.16 -18.27 -8.24
CA TYR A 216 9.23 -18.82 -6.88
C TYR A 216 9.87 -17.81 -5.92
N ILE A 217 11.02 -17.24 -6.24
CA ILE A 217 11.68 -16.27 -5.36
C ILE A 217 10.78 -15.06 -5.14
N ASN A 218 10.18 -14.49 -6.19
CA ASN A 218 9.26 -13.34 -6.04
C ASN A 218 8.03 -13.66 -5.19
N THR A 219 7.49 -14.88 -5.29
CA THR A 219 6.37 -15.32 -4.45
C THR A 219 6.81 -15.44 -3.00
N PHE A 220 7.84 -16.26 -2.73
CA PHE A 220 8.22 -16.60 -1.36
C PHE A 220 8.83 -15.43 -0.59
N ILE A 221 9.57 -14.52 -1.24
CA ILE A 221 10.17 -13.36 -0.57
C ILE A 221 9.12 -12.35 -0.06
N GLN A 222 7.95 -12.31 -0.70
CA GLN A 222 6.85 -11.43 -0.33
C GLN A 222 5.98 -12.00 0.80
N LEU A 223 6.04 -13.32 1.03
CA LEU A 223 5.31 -13.95 2.12
C LEU A 223 5.83 -13.43 3.46
N PRO A 224 4.96 -12.95 4.37
CA PRO A 224 5.47 -12.31 5.58
C PRO A 224 6.05 -13.33 6.57
N GLN A 225 5.63 -14.60 6.54
CA GLN A 225 6.26 -15.67 7.33
C GLN A 225 7.67 -16.06 6.84
N THR A 226 8.04 -15.68 5.60
CA THR A 226 9.38 -15.96 5.08
C THR A 226 10.40 -15.04 5.73
N VAL A 227 11.27 -15.64 6.55
CA VAL A 227 12.35 -14.96 7.25
C VAL A 227 13.52 -14.73 6.30
N ARG A 228 13.92 -15.77 5.55
CA ARG A 228 15.02 -15.72 4.59
C ARG A 228 14.71 -16.50 3.32
N VAL A 229 15.18 -15.96 2.20
CA VAL A 229 15.25 -16.63 0.92
C VAL A 229 16.72 -16.79 0.54
N PHE A 230 17.18 -18.03 0.49
CA PHE A 230 18.52 -18.37 0.03
C PHE A 230 18.49 -18.70 -1.47
N PHE A 231 19.43 -18.16 -2.22
CA PHE A 231 19.57 -18.45 -3.65
C PHE A 231 20.98 -18.92 -3.97
N ALA A 232 21.09 -20.13 -4.52
CA ALA A 232 22.33 -20.64 -5.10
C ALA A 232 22.21 -20.57 -6.63
N GLY A 233 22.99 -19.67 -7.24
CA GLY A 233 23.05 -19.53 -8.69
C GLY A 233 24.20 -18.62 -9.11
N ARG A 234 24.28 -18.28 -10.39
CA ARG A 234 25.36 -17.43 -10.88
C ARG A 234 25.17 -15.98 -10.43
N ARG A 235 26.13 -15.45 -9.66
CA ARG A 235 26.15 -14.06 -9.20
C ARG A 235 26.08 -13.03 -10.33
N ASN A 236 26.76 -13.24 -11.46
CA ASN A 236 26.68 -12.31 -12.60
C ASN A 236 25.67 -12.77 -13.67
N GLY A 237 24.69 -13.58 -13.25
CA GLY A 237 23.61 -14.04 -14.11
C GLY A 237 22.51 -12.98 -14.26
N PRO A 238 21.74 -13.04 -15.35
CA PRO A 238 20.61 -12.13 -15.57
C PRO A 238 19.59 -12.18 -14.42
N LEU A 239 19.36 -13.36 -13.84
CA LEU A 239 18.51 -13.57 -12.67
C LEU A 239 18.94 -12.74 -11.46
N TYR A 240 20.19 -12.87 -11.03
CA TYR A 240 20.69 -12.15 -9.85
C TYR A 240 20.60 -10.63 -10.04
N CYS A 241 21.01 -10.12 -11.20
CA CYS A 241 20.90 -8.69 -11.50
C CYS A 241 19.45 -8.19 -11.47
N SER A 242 18.50 -9.01 -11.93
CA SER A 242 17.07 -8.71 -11.87
C SER A 242 16.58 -8.65 -10.41
N PHE A 243 16.95 -9.65 -9.59
CA PHE A 243 16.58 -9.70 -8.18
C PHE A 243 17.12 -8.50 -7.41
N LEU A 244 18.40 -8.13 -7.59
CA LEU A 244 18.98 -6.95 -6.94
C LEU A 244 18.16 -5.69 -7.22
N LYS A 245 17.86 -5.41 -8.50
CA LYS A 245 17.10 -4.22 -8.88
C LYS A 245 15.69 -4.22 -8.28
N THR A 246 15.00 -5.34 -8.35
CA THR A 246 13.61 -5.46 -7.86
C THR A 246 13.55 -5.39 -6.34
N PHE A 247 14.42 -6.12 -5.64
CA PHE A 247 14.41 -6.21 -4.18
C PHE A 247 14.99 -4.96 -3.51
N SER A 248 15.96 -4.29 -4.14
CA SER A 248 16.48 -2.99 -3.66
C SER A 248 15.37 -1.94 -3.68
N ARG A 249 14.63 -1.84 -4.80
CA ARG A 249 13.47 -0.94 -4.93
C ARG A 249 12.37 -1.24 -3.91
N ALA A 250 12.09 -2.51 -3.66
CA ALA A 250 11.08 -2.95 -2.70
C ALA A 250 11.57 -2.93 -1.24
N ARG A 251 12.84 -2.58 -0.97
CA ARG A 251 13.46 -2.61 0.37
C ARG A 251 13.37 -3.96 1.09
N ILE A 252 13.38 -5.07 0.35
CA ILE A 252 13.31 -6.44 0.89
C ILE A 252 14.63 -7.21 0.77
N LEU A 253 15.72 -6.55 0.37
CA LEU A 253 17.05 -7.17 0.24
C LEU A 253 17.54 -7.84 1.52
N GLY A 254 17.16 -7.33 2.70
CA GLY A 254 17.53 -7.94 3.99
C GLY A 254 17.04 -9.38 4.18
N LYS A 255 16.01 -9.81 3.43
CA LYS A 255 15.53 -11.21 3.44
C LYS A 255 16.30 -12.12 2.48
N PHE A 256 17.04 -11.56 1.54
CA PHE A 256 17.66 -12.32 0.45
C PHE A 256 19.13 -12.62 0.74
N VAL A 257 19.51 -13.89 0.65
CA VAL A 257 20.86 -14.37 0.94
C VAL A 257 21.37 -15.18 -0.25
N MET A 258 22.59 -14.89 -0.70
CA MET A 258 23.23 -15.68 -1.75
C MET A 258 24.01 -16.83 -1.15
N ILE A 259 23.93 -18.02 -1.76
CA ILE A 259 24.81 -19.15 -1.45
C ILE A 259 25.93 -19.19 -2.49
N GLY A 260 27.18 -19.34 -2.03
CA GLY A 260 28.35 -19.31 -2.90
C GLY A 260 29.57 -20.07 -2.37
N GLN A 261 30.67 -20.02 -3.13
CA GLN A 261 31.98 -20.63 -2.82
C GLN A 261 33.12 -19.62 -2.96
N TYR A 262 34.03 -19.60 -2.00
CA TYR A 262 35.24 -18.77 -2.07
C TYR A 262 36.18 -19.25 -3.21
N PRO A 263 36.94 -18.38 -3.92
CA PRO A 263 37.01 -16.91 -3.87
C PRO A 263 36.08 -16.22 -4.89
N GLN A 264 35.10 -16.92 -5.46
CA GLN A 264 34.33 -16.42 -6.61
C GLN A 264 33.37 -15.25 -6.28
N PHE A 265 33.37 -14.74 -5.04
CA PHE A 265 32.39 -13.80 -4.49
C PHE A 265 33.01 -12.51 -3.92
N ASN A 266 34.11 -12.01 -4.49
CA ASN A 266 34.63 -10.69 -4.13
C ASN A 266 33.68 -9.55 -4.60
N THR A 267 33.29 -8.69 -3.64
CA THR A 267 32.89 -7.27 -3.78
C THR A 267 31.56 -6.88 -4.45
N VAL A 268 30.41 -7.23 -3.87
CA VAL A 268 29.22 -6.34 -3.87
C VAL A 268 28.61 -6.41 -2.46
N PRO A 269 28.63 -5.33 -1.67
CA PRO A 269 28.28 -5.33 -0.25
C PRO A 269 26.76 -5.35 0.03
N GLU A 270 25.91 -5.23 -0.99
CA GLU A 270 24.47 -4.99 -0.80
C GLU A 270 23.65 -6.26 -0.45
N VAL A 271 24.22 -7.45 -0.60
CA VAL A 271 23.52 -8.73 -0.32
C VAL A 271 24.35 -9.64 0.55
N ALA A 272 23.71 -10.21 1.57
CA ALA A 272 24.34 -11.17 2.46
C ALA A 272 24.77 -12.44 1.72
N LEU A 273 25.89 -13.01 2.15
CA LEU A 273 26.52 -14.16 1.50
C LEU A 273 26.70 -15.28 2.53
N LEU A 274 26.19 -16.46 2.19
CA LEU A 274 26.50 -17.72 2.83
C LEU A 274 27.52 -18.48 1.98
N VAL A 275 28.74 -18.60 2.48
CA VAL A 275 29.79 -19.39 1.84
C VAL A 275 29.64 -20.84 2.29
N VAL A 276 29.54 -21.76 1.33
CA VAL A 276 29.42 -23.19 1.59
C VAL A 276 30.50 -23.92 0.80
N ASP A 277 31.51 -24.39 1.51
CA ASP A 277 32.63 -25.10 0.91
C ASP A 277 32.23 -26.53 0.52
N ASN A 278 32.87 -27.04 -0.54
CA ASN A 278 32.77 -28.44 -0.99
C ASN A 278 31.38 -28.95 -1.40
N VAL A 279 30.33 -28.13 -1.44
CA VAL A 279 29.00 -28.57 -1.93
C VAL A 279 28.85 -28.46 -3.45
N PHE A 280 29.33 -27.36 -4.03
CA PHE A 280 29.29 -27.13 -5.48
C PHE A 280 30.66 -27.44 -6.10
N GLY A 281 30.67 -27.91 -7.34
CA GLY A 281 31.90 -28.14 -8.09
C GLY A 281 32.44 -26.83 -8.68
N GLY A 282 33.76 -26.66 -8.69
CA GLY A 282 34.41 -25.49 -9.31
C GLY A 282 34.30 -25.43 -10.84
N SER A 283 33.82 -26.48 -11.51
CA SER A 283 33.76 -26.59 -12.96
C SER A 283 32.43 -26.06 -13.54
N ARG A 284 32.45 -24.82 -14.02
CA ARG A 284 31.29 -24.10 -14.60
C ARG A 284 30.69 -24.83 -15.79
N ALA A 285 29.35 -24.88 -15.90
CA ALA A 285 28.63 -25.51 -17.00
C ALA A 285 28.70 -24.78 -18.37
N SER A 286 28.96 -23.46 -18.42
CA SER A 286 28.87 -22.67 -19.67
C SER A 286 29.77 -21.42 -19.71
N PRO A 287 30.13 -20.89 -20.90
CA PRO A 287 30.90 -19.65 -21.04
C PRO A 287 30.09 -18.42 -20.66
N ILE A 288 30.80 -17.45 -20.08
CA ILE A 288 30.31 -16.23 -19.46
C ILE A 288 29.71 -15.29 -20.51
N ARG A 289 28.40 -15.01 -20.44
CA ARG A 289 27.85 -13.73 -20.94
C ARG A 289 27.77 -12.76 -19.76
N LEU A 290 28.69 -11.78 -19.74
CA LEU A 290 28.71 -10.69 -18.79
C LEU A 290 27.50 -9.77 -19.04
N CYS A 291 26.75 -9.44 -17.99
CA CYS A 291 25.80 -8.33 -18.04
C CYS A 291 26.58 -7.04 -18.29
N ARG A 292 26.53 -6.50 -19.51
CA ARG A 292 26.96 -5.13 -19.79
C ARG A 292 26.06 -4.19 -18.97
N LYS A 293 26.68 -3.36 -18.12
CA LYS A 293 26.01 -2.16 -17.60
C LYS A 293 25.63 -1.29 -18.81
N THR A 294 24.35 -1.14 -19.05
CA THR A 294 23.85 -0.01 -19.83
C THR A 294 23.70 1.16 -18.86
N GLU A 295 24.72 2.00 -18.80
CA GLU A 295 24.59 3.38 -18.32
C GLU A 295 23.96 4.19 -19.47
N LYS A 296 22.79 4.77 -19.20
CA LYS A 296 22.26 5.96 -19.86
C LYS A 296 21.60 6.79 -18.77
#